data_AF-A0AAW5B3Z9-F1
#
_entry.id   AF-A0AAW5B3Z9-F1
#
_cell.length_a   1.000
_cell.length_b   1.000
_cell.length_c   1.000
_cell.angle_alpha   90.00
_cell.angle_beta   90.00
_cell.angle_gamma   90.00
#
_symmetry.space_group_name_H-M   'P 1'
#
loop_
_entity.id
_entity.type
_entity.pdbx_description
1 polymer ?
#
loop_
_entity_poly.entity_id
_entity_poly.type
_entity_poly.pdbx_seq_one_letter_code
_entity_poly.pdbx_strand_id
1 'polypeptide(L)'
;MEPVKLPKDVANALDFHYNQWKTMSRDSINLMLMAIPVSMVHGPAQIIKEYAKDNPTTYLRAILHGYIPEIDLSSELEKMIKVWLDKPYVDNEQRDISNFAKMVTKLFQQ
;
A
#
# COMPACT_ATOMS: atom_id res chain seq x y z
N MET A 1 -12.70 10.62 14.38
CA MET A 1 -13.08 9.79 13.22
C MET A 1 -11.98 8.77 13.03
N GLU A 2 -12.36 7.53 12.74
CA GLU A 2 -11.41 6.44 12.47
C GLU A 2 -10.60 6.69 11.19
N PRO A 3 -9.35 6.20 11.12
CA PRO A 3 -8.54 6.23 9.91
C PRO A 3 -9.22 5.44 8.77
N VAL A 4 -8.96 5.85 7.53
CA VAL A 4 -9.58 5.22 6.35
C VAL A 4 -8.66 4.17 5.72
N LYS A 5 -9.24 3.11 5.17
CA LYS A 5 -8.49 2.14 4.38
C LYS A 5 -8.17 2.74 3.02
N LEU A 6 -6.92 2.64 2.59
CA LEU A 6 -6.45 3.10 1.29
C LEU A 6 -5.77 1.97 0.52
N PRO A 7 -5.86 1.92 -0.81
CA PRO A 7 -5.04 1.03 -1.61
C PRO A 7 -3.56 1.16 -1.25
N LYS A 8 -2.84 0.04 -1.21
CA LYS A 8 -1.43 -0.03 -0.77
C LYS A 8 -0.54 0.98 -1.49
N ASP A 9 -0.72 1.15 -2.79
CA ASP A 9 0.10 2.07 -3.60
C ASP A 9 -0.17 3.55 -3.26
N VAL A 10 -1.41 3.89 -2.92
CA VAL A 10 -1.78 5.25 -2.48
C VAL A 10 -1.19 5.52 -1.09
N ALA A 11 -1.28 4.55 -0.19
CA ALA A 11 -0.67 4.64 1.14
C ALA A 11 0.86 4.80 1.06
N ASN A 12 1.53 4.00 0.21
CA ASN A 12 2.97 4.10 -0.03
C ASN A 12 3.36 5.47 -0.62
N ALA A 13 2.54 6.01 -1.54
CA ALA A 13 2.77 7.33 -2.11
C ALA A 13 2.64 8.44 -1.06
N LEU A 14 1.66 8.34 -0.16
CA LEU A 14 1.52 9.27 0.97
C LEU A 14 2.72 9.15 1.92
N ASP A 15 3.12 7.94 2.30
CA ASP A 15 4.28 7.69 3.16
C ASP A 15 5.57 8.25 2.56
N PHE A 16 5.75 8.13 1.23
CA PHE A 16 6.88 8.74 0.54
C PHE A 16 6.94 10.25 0.81
N HIS A 17 5.82 10.97 0.66
CA HIS A 17 5.77 12.40 0.89
C HIS A 17 5.93 12.78 2.37
N TYR A 18 5.30 12.05 3.29
CA TYR A 18 5.51 12.25 4.73
C TYR A 18 6.98 12.10 5.14
N ASN A 19 7.67 11.11 4.58
CA ASN A 19 9.08 10.87 4.85
C ASN A 19 9.99 11.98 4.29
N GLN A 20 9.70 12.48 3.08
CA GLN A 20 10.44 13.59 2.47
C GLN A 20 10.21 14.90 3.22
N TRP A 21 9.03 15.10 3.79
CA TRP A 21 8.62 16.34 4.47
C TRP A 21 8.63 16.23 6.00
N LYS A 22 9.39 15.29 6.57
CA LYS A 22 9.42 15.01 8.02
C LYS A 22 9.77 16.21 8.91
N THR A 23 10.39 17.26 8.35
CA THR A 23 10.76 18.49 9.07
C THR A 23 9.66 19.56 9.04
N MET A 24 8.61 19.37 8.24
CA MET A 24 7.48 20.28 8.12
C MET A 24 6.44 20.00 9.20
N SER A 25 5.67 21.02 9.57
CA SER A 25 4.51 20.81 10.43
C SER A 25 3.44 19.97 9.72
N ARG A 26 2.65 19.24 10.50
CA ARG A 26 1.56 18.41 9.97
C ARG A 26 0.56 19.22 9.14
N ASP A 27 0.27 20.46 9.55
CA ASP A 27 -0.64 21.36 8.83
C ASP A 27 -0.08 21.75 7.46
N SER A 28 1.22 22.06 7.37
CA SER A 28 1.88 22.37 6.11
C SER A 28 1.87 21.16 5.16
N ILE A 29 2.14 19.97 5.68
CA ILE A 29 2.07 18.73 4.89
C ILE A 29 0.64 18.51 4.38
N ASN A 30 -0.37 18.66 5.24
CA ASN A 30 -1.76 18.51 4.86
C ASN A 30 -2.16 19.49 3.76
N LEU A 31 -1.76 20.76 3.86
CA LEU A 31 -1.99 21.77 2.82
C LEU A 31 -1.34 21.38 1.49
N MET A 32 -0.10 20.89 1.51
CA MET A 32 0.59 20.42 0.30
C MET A 32 -0.13 19.23 -0.32
N LEU A 33 -0.53 18.23 0.48
CA LEU A 33 -1.28 17.07 0.00
C LEU A 33 -2.62 17.50 -0.60
N MET A 34 -3.36 18.40 0.05
CA MET A 34 -4.62 18.93 -0.49
C MET A 34 -4.46 19.69 -1.81
N ALA A 35 -3.27 20.21 -2.13
CA ALA A 35 -2.99 20.88 -3.39
C ALA A 35 -2.67 19.91 -4.56
N ILE A 36 -2.30 18.66 -4.27
CA ILE A 36 -1.92 17.66 -5.30
C ILE A 36 -3.00 17.43 -6.36
N PRO A 37 -4.31 17.27 -6.02
CA PRO A 37 -5.34 16.94 -7.00
C PRO A 37 -5.48 17.96 -8.15
N VAL A 38 -5.16 19.22 -7.86
CA VAL A 38 -5.28 20.36 -8.80
C VAL A 38 -3.94 20.79 -9.41
N SER A 39 -2.82 20.24 -8.95
CA SER A 39 -1.48 20.63 -9.38
C SER A 39 -0.97 19.78 -10.54
N MET A 40 -0.02 20.28 -11.32
CA MET A 40 0.75 19.46 -12.25
C MET A 40 1.83 18.71 -11.46
N VAL A 41 1.75 17.38 -11.41
CA VAL A 41 2.59 16.53 -10.57
C VAL A 41 3.04 15.29 -11.34
N HIS A 42 4.11 14.65 -10.86
CA HIS A 42 4.70 13.44 -11.44
C HIS A 42 5.13 12.47 -10.33
N GLY A 43 5.44 11.22 -10.71
CA GLY A 43 5.93 10.21 -9.76
C GLY A 43 4.87 9.81 -8.72
N PRO A 44 5.25 9.59 -7.44
CA PRO A 44 4.31 9.19 -6.39
C PRO A 44 3.11 10.14 -6.23
N ALA A 45 3.30 11.44 -6.45
CA ALA A 45 2.23 12.43 -6.39
C ALA A 45 1.15 12.23 -7.48
N GLN A 46 1.50 11.60 -8.61
CA GLN A 46 0.53 11.28 -9.67
C GLN A 46 -0.47 10.21 -9.20
N ILE A 47 -0.02 9.19 -8.47
CA ILE A 47 -0.87 8.14 -7.88
C ILE A 47 -1.89 8.78 -6.92
N ILE A 48 -1.41 9.70 -6.07
CA ILE A 48 -2.26 10.45 -5.14
C ILE A 48 -3.29 11.28 -5.90
N LYS A 49 -2.86 11.99 -6.96
CA LYS A 49 -3.74 12.83 -7.78
C LYS A 49 -4.85 12.03 -8.45
N GLU A 50 -4.52 10.90 -9.04
CA GLU A 50 -5.49 10.00 -9.69
C GLU A 50 -6.49 9.48 -8.66
N TYR A 51 -6.01 8.94 -7.54
CA TYR A 51 -6.88 8.46 -6.46
C TYR A 51 -7.80 9.56 -5.91
N ALA A 52 -7.27 10.76 -5.67
CA ALA A 52 -8.03 11.88 -5.12
C ALA A 52 -9.12 12.40 -6.07
N LYS A 53 -8.93 12.27 -7.39
CA LYS A 53 -9.95 12.62 -8.37
C LYS A 53 -11.13 11.65 -8.32
N ASP A 54 -10.84 10.36 -8.19
CA ASP A 54 -11.87 9.31 -8.19
C ASP A 54 -12.53 9.15 -6.81
N ASN A 55 -11.81 9.49 -5.73
CA ASN A 55 -12.23 9.29 -4.34
C ASN A 55 -12.00 10.53 -3.44
N PRO A 56 -12.53 11.72 -3.80
CA PRO A 56 -12.16 12.98 -3.15
C PRO A 56 -12.49 13.02 -1.65
N THR A 57 -13.67 12.52 -1.24
CA THR A 57 -14.07 12.51 0.17
C THR A 57 -13.21 11.57 1.00
N THR A 58 -12.93 10.36 0.49
CA THR A 58 -12.08 9.37 1.18
C THR A 58 -10.65 9.89 1.30
N TYR A 59 -10.13 10.52 0.24
CA TYR A 59 -8.82 11.14 0.24
C TYR A 59 -8.68 12.25 1.28
N LEU A 60 -9.65 13.19 1.36
CA LEU A 60 -9.63 14.24 2.37
C LEU A 60 -9.70 13.67 3.79
N ARG A 61 -10.52 12.62 4.00
CA ARG A 61 -10.56 11.91 5.28
C ARG A 61 -9.21 11.27 5.63
N ALA A 62 -8.50 10.71 4.65
CA ALA A 62 -7.16 10.15 4.86
C ALA A 62 -6.14 11.20 5.32
N ILE A 63 -6.14 12.38 4.70
CA ILE A 63 -5.26 13.49 5.11
C ILE A 63 -5.58 13.94 6.54
N LEU A 64 -6.86 14.15 6.84
CA LEU A 64 -7.30 14.74 8.10
C LEU A 64 -7.24 13.76 9.29
N HIS A 65 -7.55 12.48 9.05
CA HIS A 65 -7.73 11.48 10.10
C HIS A 65 -6.74 10.32 10.05
N GLY A 66 -5.85 10.31 9.04
CA GLY A 66 -4.90 9.21 8.82
C GLY A 66 -5.51 8.07 8.00
N TYR A 67 -4.66 7.12 7.63
CA TYR A 67 -5.03 5.96 6.82
C TYR A 67 -4.37 4.68 7.30
N ILE A 68 -4.93 3.56 6.85
CA ILE A 68 -4.37 2.23 7.00
C ILE A 68 -4.23 1.64 5.59
N PRO A 69 -3.05 1.13 5.20
CA PRO A 69 -2.90 0.46 3.91
C PRO A 69 -3.76 -0.79 3.85
N GLU A 70 -4.47 -0.96 2.75
CA GLU A 70 -5.13 -2.23 2.43
C GLU A 70 -4.08 -3.30 2.22
N ILE A 71 -4.29 -4.44 2.87
CA ILE A 71 -3.48 -5.62 2.65
C ILE A 71 -3.92 -6.22 1.32
N ASP A 72 -3.12 -6.03 0.28
CA ASP A 72 -3.31 -6.73 -0.99
C ASP A 72 -2.80 -8.17 -0.87
N LEU A 73 -3.61 -9.00 -0.20
CA LEU A 73 -3.37 -10.44 -0.05
C LEU A 73 -3.25 -11.13 -1.41
N SER A 74 -3.91 -10.62 -2.45
CA SER A 74 -3.92 -11.25 -3.78
C SER A 74 -2.59 -11.10 -4.47
N SER A 75 -2.04 -9.87 -4.52
CA SER A 75 -0.69 -9.63 -5.09
C SER A 75 0.40 -10.32 -4.27
N GLU A 76 0.24 -10.40 -2.95
CA GLU A 76 1.19 -11.07 -2.07
C GLU A 76 1.18 -12.59 -2.29
N LEU A 77 -0.01 -13.18 -2.40
CA LEU A 77 -0.20 -14.58 -2.76
C LEU A 77 0.33 -14.89 -4.16
N GLU A 78 0.09 -14.02 -5.15
CA GLU A 78 0.59 -14.19 -6.52
C GLU A 78 2.12 -14.26 -6.54
N LYS A 79 2.80 -13.36 -5.81
CA LYS A 79 4.27 -13.40 -5.65
C LYS A 79 4.74 -14.70 -5.03
N MET A 80 4.06 -15.17 -3.98
CA MET A 80 4.40 -16.43 -3.32
C MET A 80 4.24 -17.63 -4.27
N ILE A 81 3.17 -17.67 -5.06
CA ILE A 81 2.94 -18.72 -6.06
C ILE A 81 4.04 -18.69 -7.12
N LYS A 82 4.37 -17.51 -7.67
CA LYS A 82 5.45 -17.37 -8.67
C LYS A 82 6.79 -17.86 -8.13
N VAL A 83 7.18 -17.42 -6.93
CA VAL A 83 8.40 -17.88 -6.27
C VAL A 83 8.40 -19.40 -6.05
N TRP A 84 7.26 -19.98 -5.71
CA TRP A 84 7.15 -21.43 -5.52
C TRP A 84 7.24 -22.21 -6.84
N LEU A 85 6.60 -21.72 -7.91
CA LEU A 85 6.66 -22.34 -9.24
C LEU A 85 8.07 -22.27 -9.86
N ASP A 86 8.81 -21.19 -9.61
CA ASP A 86 10.15 -20.98 -10.16
C ASP A 86 11.25 -21.70 -9.35
N LYS A 87 10.92 -22.22 -8.16
CA LYS A 87 11.88 -22.87 -7.27
C LYS A 87 11.95 -24.38 -7.54
N PRO A 88 13.13 -24.95 -7.84
CA PRO A 88 13.29 -26.41 -7.85
C PRO A 88 13.09 -26.99 -6.44
N TYR A 89 12.47 -28.16 -6.35
CA TYR A 89 12.32 -28.87 -5.08
C TYR A 89 13.70 -29.09 -4.45
N VAL A 90 13.85 -28.72 -3.17
CA VAL A 90 15.12 -28.80 -2.44
C VAL A 90 15.16 -30.05 -1.56
N ASP A 91 14.01 -30.48 -1.09
CA ASP A 91 13.82 -31.70 -0.30
C ASP A 91 12.89 -32.65 -1.08
N ASN A 92 12.10 -33.50 -0.42
CA ASN A 92 11.03 -34.22 -1.12
C ASN A 92 9.87 -33.27 -1.50
N GLU A 93 9.26 -33.51 -2.66
CA GLU A 93 8.16 -32.71 -3.23
C GLU A 93 7.02 -32.47 -2.23
N GLN A 94 6.62 -33.51 -1.50
CA GLN A 94 5.51 -33.45 -0.56
C GLN A 94 5.78 -32.54 0.64
N ARG A 95 7.03 -32.46 1.08
CA ARG A 95 7.48 -31.60 2.17
C ARG A 95 7.58 -30.15 1.72
N ASP A 96 8.04 -29.90 0.50
CA ASP A 96 8.06 -28.56 -0.08
C ASP A 96 6.65 -28.01 -0.34
N ILE A 97 5.72 -28.84 -0.79
CA ILE A 97 4.29 -28.49 -0.89
C ILE A 97 3.72 -28.17 0.50
N SER A 98 4.00 -29.00 1.51
CA SER A 98 3.54 -28.76 2.89
C SER A 98 4.08 -27.44 3.47
N ASN A 99 5.34 -27.12 3.19
CA ASN A 99 5.97 -25.87 3.61
C ASN A 99 5.34 -24.66 2.93
N PHE A 100 5.05 -24.75 1.63
CA PHE A 100 4.33 -23.70 0.90
C PHE A 100 2.92 -23.48 1.47
N ALA A 101 2.17 -24.56 1.71
CA ALA A 101 0.84 -24.48 2.32
C ALA A 101 0.87 -23.79 3.69
N LYS A 102 1.86 -24.10 4.53
CA LYS A 102 2.05 -23.41 5.83
C LYS A 102 2.35 -21.92 5.65
N MET A 103 3.14 -21.56 4.64
CA MET A 103 3.48 -20.18 4.35
C MET A 103 2.24 -19.38 3.91
N VAL A 104 1.44 -19.94 3.01
CA VAL A 104 0.18 -19.34 2.54
C VAL A 104 -0.82 -19.19 3.68
N THR A 105 -1.02 -20.22 4.50
CA THR A 105 -1.97 -20.15 5.64
C THR A 105 -1.58 -19.08 6.66
N LYS A 106 -0.28 -18.86 6.90
CA LYS A 106 0.19 -17.77 7.78
C LYS A 106 -0.17 -16.38 7.25
N LEU A 107 -0.18 -16.17 5.93
CA LEU A 107 -0.54 -14.89 5.32
C LEU A 107 -1.99 -14.48 5.64
N PHE A 108 -2.90 -15.46 5.71
CA PHE A 108 -4.32 -15.20 6.03
C PHE A 108 -4.63 -15.08 7.53
N GLN A 109 -3.62 -15.25 8.40
CA GLN A 109 -3.77 -15.16 9.86
C GLN A 109 -3.20 -13.84 10.45
N GLN A 110 -2.72 -12.93 9.59
CA GLN A 110 -2.23 -11.59 9.95
C GLN A 110 -3.34 -10.55 9.80
#